data_AF-A0A3M2W1H2-F1
#
_entry.id   AF-A0A3M2W1H2-F1
#
_cell.length_a   1.000
_cell.length_b   1.000
_cell.length_c   1.000
_cell.angle_alpha   90.00
_cell.angle_beta   90.00
_cell.angle_gamma   90.00
#
_symmetry.space_group_name_H-M   'P 1'
#
loop_
_entity.id
_entity.type
_entity.pdbx_description
1 polymer ?
#
loop_
_entity_poly.entity_id
_entity_poly.type
_entity_poly.pdbx_seq_one_letter_code
_entity_poly.pdbx_strand_id
1 'polypeptide(L)'
;SRGQGHLSKGAIEEGHKILINAEQLYPPHAPAMFGGEDENFRGDETKSGLDRPDDANKASAVGNPRAKLRWHFVRNHTGSIDLERELAQWNMGKAPGEQTRIIIKRRLTGDGAPRPSDTYEILREDTPDEIREFMDESNSPDVLDFNSYHSGLLRSPENQRWVTAMDIAIGQAKCLDDPVMRDVLVAIADWKIDEEKFSAISELSGWKQLSEEAQELVLASYLYYQEGEFPSPELVPLTPPPLVRNAQNPGGVK
;
A
#
# COMPACT_ATOMS: atom_id res chain seq x y z
N SER A 1 -3.40 43.10 -7.05
CA SER A 1 -4.07 42.59 -5.84
C SER A 1 -3.78 41.10 -5.72
N ARG A 2 -3.18 40.65 -4.63
CA ARG A 2 -3.05 39.23 -4.28
C ARG A 2 -3.59 39.10 -2.86
N GLY A 3 -4.71 38.40 -2.71
CA GLY A 3 -5.39 38.24 -1.43
C GLY A 3 -4.59 37.32 -0.50
N GLN A 4 -4.20 37.86 0.65
CA GLN A 4 -3.78 37.06 1.81
C GLN A 4 -5.02 36.43 2.42
N GLY A 5 -5.13 35.09 2.33
CA GLY A 5 -6.11 34.33 3.09
C GLY A 5 -5.64 34.23 4.54
N HIS A 6 -6.13 35.11 5.41
CA HIS A 6 -6.00 34.95 6.85
C HIS A 6 -6.95 33.82 7.29
N LEU A 7 -6.38 32.67 7.65
CA LEU A 7 -7.12 31.64 8.37
C LEU A 7 -7.34 32.15 9.81
N SER A 8 -8.58 32.49 10.14
CA SER A 8 -8.96 32.92 11.49
C SER A 8 -8.81 31.76 12.48
N LYS A 9 -8.04 31.98 13.55
CA LYS A 9 -8.02 31.12 14.73
C LYS A 9 -9.45 30.99 15.27
N GLY A 10 -9.96 29.76 15.39
CA GLY A 10 -11.14 29.51 16.23
C GLY A 10 -10.81 29.84 17.68
N ALA A 11 -11.75 30.44 18.41
CA ALA A 11 -11.56 30.79 19.81
C ALA A 11 -11.30 29.51 20.64
N ILE A 12 -10.19 29.47 21.37
CA ILE A 12 -9.92 28.45 22.37
C ILE A 12 -10.39 29.03 23.70
N GLU A 13 -11.35 28.37 24.34
CA GLU A 13 -11.86 28.80 25.63
C GLU A 13 -10.79 28.66 26.72
N GLU A 14 -10.70 29.66 27.59
CA GLU A 14 -9.74 29.73 28.69
C GLU A 14 -10.01 28.57 29.67
N GLY A 15 -9.04 27.65 29.81
CA GLY A 15 -9.14 26.47 30.69
C GLY A 15 -9.18 25.11 29.99
N HIS A 16 -9.13 25.06 28.65
CA HIS A 16 -9.10 23.79 27.92
C HIS A 16 -7.73 23.10 28.01
N LYS A 17 -7.67 21.91 28.61
CA LYS A 17 -6.44 21.09 28.70
C LYS A 17 -6.24 20.35 27.37
N ILE A 18 -5.14 20.63 26.67
CA ILE A 18 -4.73 19.87 25.48
C ILE A 18 -3.86 18.71 25.95
N LEU A 19 -4.35 17.48 25.83
CA LEU A 19 -3.59 16.27 26.16
C LEU A 19 -2.66 15.92 24.99
N ILE A 20 -1.39 15.60 25.29
CA ILE A 20 -0.37 15.23 24.30
C ILE A 20 -0.80 13.98 23.49
N ASN A 21 -1.61 13.11 24.08
CA ASN A 21 -2.07 11.87 23.45
C ASN A 21 -3.36 12.02 22.63
N ALA A 22 -3.91 13.26 22.54
CA ALA A 22 -5.30 13.50 22.16
C ALA A 22 -6.29 12.70 23.03
N GLU A 23 -7.58 13.04 22.99
CA GLU A 23 -8.60 12.18 23.60
C GLU A 23 -8.70 10.86 22.82
N GLN A 24 -9.08 9.77 23.50
CA GLN A 24 -9.38 8.51 22.82
C GLN A 24 -10.44 8.78 21.75
N LEU A 25 -10.04 8.64 20.49
CA LEU A 25 -10.96 8.85 19.38
C LEU A 25 -11.91 7.66 19.31
N TYR A 26 -13.20 7.99 19.37
CA TYR A 26 -14.29 7.07 19.05
C TYR A 26 -14.66 7.33 17.60
N PRO A 27 -14.04 6.64 16.62
CA PRO A 27 -14.38 6.85 15.23
C PRO A 27 -15.88 6.59 15.05
N PRO A 28 -16.64 7.52 14.46
CA PRO A 28 -18.08 7.37 14.27
C PRO A 28 -18.43 6.25 13.28
N HIS A 29 -17.44 5.74 12.55
CA HIS A 29 -17.57 4.70 11.56
C HIS A 29 -16.66 3.51 11.89
N ALA A 30 -17.23 2.30 11.88
CA ALA A 30 -16.47 1.06 11.97
C ALA A 30 -15.64 0.88 10.68
N PRO A 31 -14.39 0.37 10.76
CA PRO A 31 -13.58 0.11 9.57
C PRO A 31 -14.31 -0.77 8.55
N ALA A 32 -14.43 -0.29 7.32
CA ALA A 32 -15.09 -1.00 6.22
C ALA A 32 -14.11 -2.01 5.59
N MET A 33 -13.94 -3.17 6.22
CA MET A 33 -12.91 -4.16 5.85
C MET A 33 -13.02 -4.67 4.40
N PHE A 34 -14.20 -4.58 3.79
CA PHE A 34 -14.54 -5.13 2.47
C PHE A 34 -14.96 -4.03 1.49
N GLY A 35 -14.77 -4.25 0.19
CA GLY A 35 -15.28 -3.36 -0.87
C GLY A 35 -14.25 -2.61 -1.72
N GLY A 36 -12.95 -2.93 -1.59
CA GLY A 36 -11.94 -2.60 -2.61
C GLY A 36 -11.73 -3.72 -3.65
N GLU A 37 -12.49 -4.79 -3.52
CA GLU A 37 -12.39 -6.05 -4.28
C GLU A 37 -13.30 -6.01 -5.52
N ASP A 38 -13.15 -6.99 -6.43
CA ASP A 38 -14.06 -7.12 -7.57
C ASP A 38 -15.52 -7.25 -7.11
N GLU A 39 -16.43 -6.48 -7.71
CA GLU A 39 -17.82 -6.35 -7.25
C GLU A 39 -18.55 -7.70 -7.14
N ASN A 40 -18.19 -8.68 -7.97
CA ASN A 40 -18.80 -10.01 -7.97
C ASN A 40 -18.19 -10.96 -6.94
N PHE A 41 -17.06 -10.60 -6.36
CA PHE A 41 -16.25 -11.46 -5.48
C PHE A 41 -15.83 -10.73 -4.20
N ARG A 42 -16.71 -9.90 -3.66
CA ARG A 42 -16.47 -9.20 -2.40
C ARG A 42 -16.32 -10.18 -1.23
N GLY A 43 -15.37 -9.90 -0.34
CA GLY A 43 -15.15 -10.70 0.86
C GLY A 43 -16.23 -10.53 1.92
N ASP A 44 -16.21 -11.44 2.90
CA ASP A 44 -17.00 -11.39 4.13
C ASP A 44 -16.17 -11.88 5.32
N GLU A 45 -16.79 -11.95 6.51
CA GLU A 45 -16.13 -12.38 7.76
C GLU A 45 -15.51 -13.79 7.68
N THR A 46 -15.92 -14.61 6.71
CA THR A 46 -15.53 -16.01 6.55
C THR A 46 -14.79 -16.30 5.25
N LYS A 47 -14.80 -15.36 4.29
CA LYS A 47 -14.24 -15.55 2.95
C LYS A 47 -13.47 -14.32 2.49
N SER A 48 -12.27 -14.55 1.98
CA SER A 48 -11.54 -13.46 1.32
C SER A 48 -12.18 -13.12 -0.02
N GLY A 49 -12.26 -11.82 -0.32
CA GLY A 49 -12.65 -11.38 -1.64
C GLY A 49 -11.53 -11.59 -2.65
N LEU A 50 -11.85 -11.37 -3.92
CA LEU A 50 -10.88 -11.48 -5.00
C LEU A 50 -10.57 -10.10 -5.58
N ASP A 51 -9.28 -9.85 -5.75
CA ASP A 51 -8.74 -8.64 -6.32
C ASP A 51 -8.34 -8.85 -7.77
N ARG A 52 -8.65 -7.85 -8.58
CA ARG A 52 -8.12 -7.75 -9.94
C ARG A 52 -6.64 -7.32 -9.88
N PRO A 53 -5.79 -7.81 -10.79
CA PRO A 53 -4.40 -7.36 -10.86
C PRO A 53 -4.33 -5.83 -11.04
N ASP A 54 -3.54 -5.16 -10.21
CA ASP A 54 -3.19 -3.75 -10.42
C ASP A 54 -2.22 -3.58 -11.60
N ASP A 55 -1.94 -2.35 -12.00
CA ASP A 55 -1.09 -2.07 -13.17
C ASP A 55 0.34 -2.62 -13.04
N ALA A 56 0.86 -2.72 -11.81
CA ALA A 56 2.19 -3.29 -11.57
C ALA A 56 2.18 -4.81 -11.75
N ASN A 57 1.14 -5.47 -11.26
CA ASN A 57 0.93 -6.91 -11.44
C ASN A 57 0.67 -7.24 -12.91
N LYS A 58 -0.14 -6.43 -13.62
CA LYS A 58 -0.36 -6.57 -15.06
C LYS A 58 0.95 -6.44 -15.84
N ALA A 59 1.77 -5.43 -15.52
CA ALA A 59 3.07 -5.24 -16.19
C ALA A 59 4.02 -6.42 -15.94
N SER A 60 4.03 -6.94 -14.72
CA SER A 60 4.82 -8.12 -14.34
C SER A 60 4.35 -9.38 -15.08
N ALA A 61 3.03 -9.56 -15.23
CA ALA A 61 2.44 -10.67 -15.96
C ALA A 61 2.80 -10.63 -17.45
N VAL A 62 2.68 -9.46 -18.09
CA VAL A 62 3.07 -9.25 -19.51
C VAL A 62 4.55 -9.53 -19.74
N GLY A 63 5.41 -9.22 -18.75
CA GLY A 63 6.84 -9.46 -18.82
C GLY A 63 7.26 -10.92 -18.60
N ASN A 64 6.36 -11.79 -18.12
CA ASN A 64 6.70 -13.15 -17.70
C ASN A 64 6.84 -14.10 -18.91
N PRO A 65 8.05 -14.61 -19.23
CA PRO A 65 8.27 -15.49 -20.37
C PRO A 65 7.65 -16.88 -20.21
N ARG A 66 7.14 -17.22 -19.01
CA ARG A 66 6.44 -18.48 -18.71
C ARG A 66 4.92 -18.33 -18.69
N ALA A 67 4.39 -17.13 -18.91
CA ALA A 67 2.95 -16.92 -18.99
C ALA A 67 2.35 -17.75 -20.14
N LYS A 68 1.19 -18.37 -19.90
CA LYS A 68 0.44 -19.07 -20.94
C LYS A 68 -0.49 -18.07 -21.61
N LEU A 69 -0.10 -17.60 -22.79
CA LEU A 69 -0.86 -16.63 -23.57
C LEU A 69 -1.74 -17.32 -24.62
N ARG A 70 -2.81 -16.64 -25.04
CA ARG A 70 -3.74 -17.17 -26.05
C ARG A 70 -3.12 -17.02 -27.44
N TRP A 71 -3.56 -17.90 -28.33
CA TRP A 71 -3.13 -17.91 -29.73
C TRP A 71 -4.28 -17.52 -30.63
N HIS A 72 -4.07 -16.49 -31.44
CA HIS A 72 -5.05 -15.96 -32.38
C HIS A 72 -4.74 -16.40 -33.79
N PHE A 73 -5.77 -16.85 -34.50
CA PHE A 73 -5.68 -17.16 -35.91
C PHE A 73 -5.41 -15.90 -36.75
N VAL A 74 -4.41 -15.98 -37.62
CA VAL A 74 -4.08 -14.92 -38.58
C VAL A 74 -4.58 -15.30 -39.97
N ARG A 75 -4.11 -16.43 -40.51
CA ARG A 75 -4.46 -16.93 -41.84
C ARG A 75 -4.04 -18.38 -42.05
N ASN A 76 -4.58 -19.01 -43.08
CA ASN A 76 -4.07 -20.28 -43.60
C ASN A 76 -2.96 -20.04 -44.64
N HIS A 77 -2.03 -20.99 -44.75
CA HIS A 77 -0.94 -20.98 -45.73
C HIS A 77 -0.56 -22.40 -46.17
N THR A 78 -0.25 -22.56 -47.46
CA THR A 78 0.21 -23.84 -48.01
C THR A 78 1.67 -23.68 -48.47
N GLY A 79 2.53 -24.64 -48.12
CA GLY A 79 3.94 -24.64 -48.48
C GLY A 79 4.85 -23.92 -47.47
N SER A 80 6.06 -23.54 -47.92
CA SER A 80 7.07 -22.92 -47.05
C SER A 80 6.65 -21.51 -46.63
N ILE A 81 6.99 -21.13 -45.40
CA ILE A 81 6.70 -19.82 -44.82
C ILE A 81 7.87 -19.37 -43.96
N ASP A 82 8.19 -18.09 -44.06
CA ASP A 82 9.18 -17.39 -43.25
C ASP A 82 8.45 -16.68 -42.10
N LEU A 83 8.57 -17.22 -40.89
CA LEU A 83 7.86 -16.73 -39.72
C LEU A 83 8.39 -15.37 -39.24
N GLU A 84 9.68 -15.07 -39.44
CA GLU A 84 10.26 -13.78 -39.06
C GLU A 84 9.71 -12.66 -39.95
N ARG A 85 9.59 -12.95 -41.26
CA ARG A 85 8.97 -12.02 -42.19
C ARG A 85 7.49 -11.78 -41.89
N GLU A 86 6.73 -12.83 -41.57
CA GLU A 86 5.32 -12.69 -41.18
C GLU A 86 5.17 -11.86 -39.91
N LEU A 87 6.02 -12.10 -38.91
CA LEU A 87 6.03 -11.32 -37.67
C LEU A 87 6.31 -9.84 -37.93
N ALA A 88 7.34 -9.53 -38.72
CA ALA A 88 7.68 -8.16 -39.08
C ALA A 88 6.55 -7.47 -39.85
N GLN A 89 5.92 -8.17 -40.79
CA GLN A 89 4.77 -7.64 -41.55
C GLN A 89 3.56 -7.39 -40.66
N TRP A 90 3.26 -8.30 -39.74
CA TRP A 90 2.14 -8.14 -38.81
C TRP A 90 2.32 -6.95 -37.86
N ASN A 91 3.55 -6.71 -37.40
CA ASN A 91 3.88 -5.63 -36.46
C ASN A 91 4.12 -4.29 -37.15
N MET A 92 4.21 -4.25 -38.48
CA MET A 92 4.53 -3.03 -39.23
C MET A 92 3.47 -1.95 -39.02
N GLY A 93 3.89 -0.79 -38.51
CA GLY A 93 3.03 0.37 -38.30
C GLY A 93 2.18 0.34 -37.02
N LYS A 94 2.33 -0.68 -36.16
CA LYS A 94 1.59 -0.80 -34.89
C LYS A 94 2.36 -0.23 -33.72
N ALA A 95 1.64 0.26 -32.71
CA ALA A 95 2.26 0.73 -31.47
C ALA A 95 2.88 -0.45 -30.67
N PRO A 96 3.87 -0.22 -29.79
CA PRO A 96 4.52 -1.30 -29.05
C PRO A 96 3.58 -2.22 -28.25
N GLY A 97 2.44 -1.71 -27.77
CA GLY A 97 1.43 -2.48 -27.04
C GLY A 97 0.56 -3.40 -27.92
N GLU A 98 0.49 -3.10 -29.22
CA GLU A 98 -0.32 -3.82 -30.22
C GLU A 98 0.53 -4.81 -31.05
N GLN A 99 1.83 -4.89 -30.76
CA GLN A 99 2.73 -5.79 -31.44
C GLN A 99 2.68 -7.17 -30.77
N THR A 100 2.71 -8.23 -31.58
CA THR A 100 2.87 -9.60 -31.08
C THR A 100 4.34 -9.94 -31.01
N ARG A 101 4.75 -10.77 -30.05
CA ARG A 101 6.15 -11.20 -29.91
C ARG A 101 6.46 -12.41 -30.77
N ILE A 102 5.47 -13.28 -31.01
CA ILE A 102 5.67 -14.59 -31.63
C ILE A 102 4.55 -14.91 -32.62
N ILE A 103 4.93 -15.41 -33.79
CA ILE A 103 4.05 -16.08 -34.74
C ILE A 103 4.52 -17.52 -34.92
N ILE A 104 3.59 -18.47 -34.84
CA ILE A 104 3.83 -19.89 -35.06
C ILE A 104 2.99 -20.40 -36.23
N LYS A 105 3.38 -21.57 -36.74
CA LYS A 105 2.56 -22.35 -37.67
C LYS A 105 2.12 -23.66 -37.04
N ARG A 106 0.85 -24.02 -37.21
CA ARG A 106 0.28 -25.30 -36.79
C ARG A 106 -0.20 -26.05 -38.02
N ARG A 107 0.26 -27.29 -38.21
CA ARG A 107 -0.13 -28.11 -39.37
C ARG A 107 -1.59 -28.55 -39.22
N LEU A 108 -2.41 -28.31 -40.25
CA LEU A 108 -3.81 -28.71 -40.31
C LEU A 108 -4.02 -30.08 -40.95
N THR A 109 -3.20 -30.41 -41.95
CA THR A 109 -3.43 -31.58 -42.82
C THR A 109 -2.16 -32.40 -43.00
N GLY A 110 -2.35 -33.73 -42.95
CA GLY A 110 -1.33 -34.73 -43.26
C GLY A 110 -0.83 -35.52 -42.04
N ASP A 111 -0.68 -36.83 -42.23
CA ASP A 111 -0.01 -37.74 -41.29
C ASP A 111 1.44 -37.97 -41.75
N GLY A 112 2.38 -38.06 -40.81
CA GLY A 112 3.80 -38.30 -41.10
C GLY A 112 4.58 -37.03 -41.47
N ALA A 113 5.68 -37.18 -42.23
CA ALA A 113 6.60 -36.08 -42.52
C ALA A 113 5.91 -34.90 -43.24
N PRO A 114 6.36 -33.64 -43.03
CA PRO A 114 5.85 -32.47 -43.72
C PRO A 114 5.95 -32.61 -45.25
N ARG A 115 4.86 -32.33 -45.97
CA ARG A 115 4.78 -32.33 -47.44
C ARG A 115 4.52 -30.91 -47.95
N PRO A 116 4.98 -30.58 -49.17
CA PRO A 116 4.74 -29.27 -49.77
C PRO A 116 3.26 -28.90 -49.94
N SER A 117 2.38 -29.90 -50.03
CA SER A 117 0.92 -29.75 -50.15
C SER A 117 0.21 -29.54 -48.82
N ASP A 118 0.92 -29.61 -47.69
CA ASP A 118 0.29 -29.48 -46.39
C ASP A 118 -0.15 -28.04 -46.13
N THR A 119 -1.31 -27.92 -45.50
CA THR A 119 -1.85 -26.63 -45.08
C THR A 119 -1.49 -26.38 -43.61
N TYR A 120 -1.11 -25.14 -43.32
CA TYR A 120 -0.77 -24.65 -41.99
C TYR A 120 -1.70 -23.50 -41.60
N GLU A 121 -2.10 -23.47 -40.34
CA GLU A 121 -2.61 -22.27 -39.67
C GLU A 121 -1.44 -21.44 -39.17
N ILE A 122 -1.49 -20.16 -39.46
CA ILE A 122 -0.60 -19.16 -38.88
C ILE A 122 -1.31 -18.55 -37.69
N LEU A 123 -0.66 -18.65 -36.53
CA LEU A 123 -1.19 -18.20 -35.24
C LEU A 123 -0.23 -17.18 -34.66
N ARG A 124 -0.76 -16.16 -34.01
CA ARG A 124 0.02 -15.18 -33.24
C ARG A 124 -0.29 -15.28 -31.76
N GLU A 125 0.65 -14.91 -30.91
CA GLU A 125 0.43 -14.74 -29.48
C GLU A 125 -0.41 -13.47 -29.20
N ASP A 126 -1.10 -13.42 -28.05
CA ASP A 126 -1.70 -12.19 -27.51
C ASP A 126 -0.68 -11.02 -27.52
N THR A 127 -1.16 -9.83 -27.85
CA THR A 127 -0.40 -8.59 -27.72
C THR A 127 -0.45 -8.07 -26.28
N PRO A 128 0.53 -7.27 -25.81
CA PRO A 128 0.48 -6.68 -24.47
C PRO A 128 -0.84 -6.02 -24.10
N ASP A 129 -1.48 -5.32 -25.05
CA ASP A 129 -2.76 -4.66 -24.81
C ASP A 129 -3.93 -5.65 -24.70
N GLU A 130 -3.95 -6.70 -25.54
CA GLU A 130 -4.95 -7.79 -25.41
C GLU A 130 -4.80 -8.58 -24.10
N ILE A 131 -3.57 -8.72 -23.58
CA ILE A 131 -3.35 -9.35 -22.27
C ILE A 131 -3.91 -8.45 -21.16
N ARG A 132 -3.68 -7.13 -21.23
CA ARG A 132 -4.21 -6.17 -20.25
C ARG A 132 -5.74 -6.14 -20.27
N GLU A 133 -6.32 -6.02 -21.45
CA GLU A 133 -7.78 -6.06 -21.65
C GLU A 133 -8.36 -7.37 -21.11
N PHE A 134 -7.71 -8.52 -21.38
CA PHE A 134 -8.12 -9.78 -20.78
C PHE A 134 -8.05 -9.77 -19.25
N MET A 135 -6.98 -9.24 -18.65
CA MET A 135 -6.88 -9.11 -17.20
C MET A 135 -7.91 -8.13 -16.62
N ASP A 136 -8.36 -7.16 -17.42
CA ASP A 136 -9.36 -6.15 -17.04
C ASP A 136 -10.81 -6.61 -17.17
N GLU A 137 -11.09 -7.55 -18.07
CA GLU A 137 -12.45 -8.04 -18.31
C GLU A 137 -12.71 -9.45 -17.76
N SER A 138 -11.66 -10.25 -17.60
CA SER A 138 -11.80 -11.64 -17.16
C SER A 138 -12.21 -11.70 -15.69
N ASN A 139 -13.24 -12.50 -15.43
CA ASN A 139 -13.65 -12.93 -14.08
C ASN A 139 -13.13 -14.34 -13.76
N SER A 140 -12.10 -14.79 -14.48
CA SER A 140 -11.49 -16.09 -14.21
C SER A 140 -10.77 -16.07 -12.86
N PRO A 141 -10.90 -17.13 -12.03
CA PRO A 141 -10.10 -17.29 -10.82
C PRO A 141 -8.60 -17.44 -11.10
N ASP A 142 -8.19 -17.62 -12.37
CA ASP A 142 -6.77 -17.61 -12.77
C ASP A 142 -6.21 -16.18 -12.92
N VAL A 143 -7.07 -15.17 -13.00
CA VAL A 143 -6.72 -13.75 -13.13
C VAL A 143 -6.89 -13.02 -11.82
N LEU A 144 -7.97 -13.33 -11.09
CA LEU A 144 -8.25 -12.73 -9.80
C LEU A 144 -7.45 -13.45 -8.70
N ASP A 145 -6.86 -12.68 -7.79
CA ASP A 145 -6.10 -13.23 -6.65
C ASP A 145 -6.83 -12.93 -5.33
N PHE A 146 -6.56 -13.72 -4.30
CA PHE A 146 -7.15 -13.47 -2.99
C PHE A 146 -6.64 -12.17 -2.41
N ASN A 147 -7.58 -11.32 -1.96
CA ASN A 147 -7.23 -10.15 -1.20
C ASN A 147 -6.52 -10.57 0.11
N SER A 148 -5.44 -9.86 0.45
CA SER A 148 -4.67 -10.07 1.67
C SER A 148 -4.96 -8.97 2.67
N TYR A 149 -5.84 -9.25 3.63
CA TYR A 149 -6.17 -8.33 4.72
C TYR A 149 -5.05 -8.19 5.77
N HIS A 150 -3.92 -8.90 5.62
CA HIS A 150 -2.82 -8.89 6.58
C HIS A 150 -1.95 -7.62 6.51
N SER A 151 -2.06 -6.85 5.43
CA SER A 151 -1.20 -5.67 5.22
C SER A 151 -1.62 -4.44 6.04
N GLY A 152 -2.74 -4.48 6.77
CA GLY A 152 -3.29 -3.33 7.50
C GLY A 152 -3.77 -2.18 6.60
N LEU A 153 -3.54 -2.29 5.28
CA LEU A 153 -3.96 -1.37 4.24
C LEU A 153 -5.35 -1.78 3.75
N LEU A 154 -6.36 -1.12 4.29
CA LEU A 154 -7.74 -1.37 3.87
C LEU A 154 -7.98 -0.68 2.52
N ARG A 155 -8.26 -1.47 1.48
CA ARG A 155 -8.47 -0.99 0.10
C ARG A 155 -9.84 -0.37 -0.17
N SER A 156 -10.74 -0.37 0.82
CA SER A 156 -12.04 0.29 0.68
C SER A 156 -11.86 1.80 0.47
N PRO A 157 -12.44 2.39 -0.60
CA PRO A 157 -12.42 3.84 -0.82
C PRO A 157 -12.97 4.62 0.36
N GLU A 158 -13.93 4.02 1.08
CA GLU A 158 -14.54 4.64 2.25
C GLU A 158 -13.57 4.67 3.45
N ASN A 159 -12.77 3.62 3.65
CA ASN A 159 -11.69 3.68 4.65
C ASN A 159 -10.62 4.69 4.30
N GLN A 160 -10.23 4.76 3.03
CA GLN A 160 -9.27 5.78 2.60
C GLN A 160 -9.81 7.18 2.85
N ARG A 161 -11.09 7.44 2.60
CA ARG A 161 -11.75 8.71 2.94
C ARG A 161 -11.70 8.98 4.43
N TRP A 162 -12.01 8.01 5.29
CA TRP A 162 -11.99 8.22 6.74
C TRP A 162 -10.60 8.41 7.29
N VAL A 163 -9.60 7.64 6.83
CA VAL A 163 -8.19 7.82 7.21
C VAL A 163 -7.69 9.18 6.73
N THR A 164 -7.99 9.57 5.49
CA THR A 164 -7.61 10.90 4.97
C THR A 164 -8.32 12.02 5.74
N ALA A 165 -9.61 11.85 6.05
CA ALA A 165 -10.36 12.82 6.85
C ALA A 165 -9.80 12.94 8.27
N MET A 166 -9.38 11.83 8.86
CA MET A 166 -8.70 11.76 10.14
C MET A 166 -7.34 12.47 10.09
N ASP A 167 -6.51 12.21 9.07
CA ASP A 167 -5.22 12.90 8.86
C ASP A 167 -5.42 14.41 8.68
N ILE A 168 -6.47 14.81 7.94
CA ILE A 168 -6.86 16.22 7.77
C ILE A 168 -7.39 16.82 9.08
N ALA A 169 -8.13 16.06 9.89
CA ALA A 169 -8.77 16.51 11.14
C ALA A 169 -7.79 16.61 12.31
N ILE A 170 -6.83 15.67 12.42
CA ILE A 170 -5.65 15.81 13.29
C ILE A 170 -4.89 17.09 12.91
N GLY A 171 -5.00 17.50 11.64
CA GLY A 171 -4.36 18.66 11.08
C GLY A 171 -2.88 18.40 10.79
N GLN A 172 -2.29 19.25 9.96
CA GLN A 172 -0.84 19.37 9.94
C GLN A 172 -0.40 19.67 11.37
N ALA A 173 0.59 18.92 11.88
CA ALA A 173 1.06 18.97 13.26
C ALA A 173 1.26 20.42 13.74
N LYS A 174 0.21 21.04 14.30
CA LYS A 174 0.22 22.44 14.73
C LYS A 174 1.22 22.70 15.83
N CYS A 175 1.64 21.64 16.54
CA CYS A 175 2.75 21.68 17.49
C CYS A 175 4.11 22.00 16.83
N LEU A 176 4.25 21.83 15.51
CA LEU A 176 5.44 22.20 14.73
C LEU A 176 5.34 23.60 14.10
N ASP A 177 4.17 24.25 14.15
CA ASP A 177 3.99 25.63 13.67
C ASP A 177 4.65 26.65 14.60
N ASP A 178 4.81 26.31 15.89
CA ASP A 178 5.67 27.06 16.81
C ASP A 178 7.12 26.58 16.63
N PRO A 179 8.01 27.40 16.03
CA PRO A 179 9.38 27.01 15.76
C PRO A 179 10.16 26.68 17.05
N VAL A 180 9.81 27.30 18.18
CA VAL A 180 10.49 27.08 19.46
C VAL A 180 10.13 25.71 20.05
N MET A 181 8.85 25.33 19.98
CA MET A 181 8.40 23.99 20.41
C MET A 181 8.83 22.90 19.45
N ARG A 182 8.81 23.18 18.14
CA ARG A 182 9.28 22.25 17.11
C ARG A 182 10.72 21.81 17.38
N ASP A 183 11.61 22.75 17.66
CA ASP A 183 13.03 22.43 17.81
C ASP A 183 13.28 21.49 19.01
N VAL A 184 12.51 21.64 20.09
CA VAL A 184 12.54 20.72 21.24
C VAL A 184 11.94 19.37 20.91
N LEU A 185 10.76 19.34 20.30
CA LEU A 185 10.07 18.10 19.93
C LEU A 185 10.89 17.26 18.94
N VAL A 186 11.58 17.90 18.01
CA VAL A 186 12.51 17.25 17.08
C VAL A 186 13.73 16.70 17.81
N ALA A 187 14.29 17.46 18.77
CA ALA A 187 15.47 17.03 19.50
C ALA A 187 15.19 15.84 20.44
N ILE A 188 14.00 15.74 21.04
CA ILE A 188 13.60 14.60 21.89
C ILE A 188 13.09 13.39 21.09
N ALA A 189 12.74 13.56 19.81
CA ALA A 189 12.23 12.46 18.99
C ALA A 189 13.28 11.36 18.76
N ASP A 190 14.56 11.71 18.78
CA ASP A 190 15.64 10.73 18.89
C ASP A 190 15.78 10.30 20.36
N TRP A 191 15.11 9.21 20.71
CA TRP A 191 15.12 8.67 22.07
C TRP A 191 16.52 8.21 22.55
N LYS A 192 17.51 8.10 21.66
CA LYS A 192 18.91 7.78 21.98
C LYS A 192 19.66 9.05 22.40
N ILE A 193 19.29 9.56 23.55
CA ILE A 193 19.83 10.80 24.11
C ILE A 193 21.07 10.47 24.94
N ASP A 194 22.20 11.08 24.62
CA ASP A 194 23.42 11.05 25.43
C ASP A 194 23.57 12.31 26.28
N GLU A 195 24.56 12.35 27.16
CA GLU A 195 24.73 13.46 28.12
C GLU A 195 24.88 14.81 27.40
N GLU A 196 25.63 14.83 26.29
CA GLU A 196 25.82 16.03 25.47
C GLU A 196 24.50 16.48 24.82
N LYS A 197 23.74 15.56 24.21
CA LYS A 197 22.43 15.84 23.63
C LYS A 197 21.43 16.30 24.68
N PHE A 198 21.39 15.65 25.85
CA PHE A 198 20.46 16.02 26.92
C PHE A 198 20.73 17.44 27.42
N SER A 199 22.01 17.79 27.65
CA SER A 199 22.39 19.16 28.02
C SER A 199 21.90 20.15 26.97
N ALA A 200 22.17 19.88 25.68
CA ALA A 200 21.74 20.73 24.58
C ALA A 200 20.21 20.89 24.51
N ILE A 201 19.45 19.81 24.73
CA ILE A 201 17.98 19.82 24.77
C ILE A 201 17.46 20.67 25.92
N SER A 202 18.05 20.54 27.12
CA SER A 202 17.62 21.26 28.34
C SER A 202 17.83 22.78 28.24
N GLU A 203 18.77 23.21 27.40
CA GLU A 203 19.07 24.62 27.13
C GLU A 203 18.14 25.25 26.10
N LEU A 204 17.37 24.45 25.34
CA LEU A 204 16.45 24.97 24.34
C LEU A 204 15.34 25.80 24.98
N SER A 205 15.02 26.93 24.35
CA SER A 205 14.02 27.86 24.88
C SER A 205 12.61 27.25 25.02
N GLY A 206 12.26 26.24 24.21
CA GLY A 206 11.00 25.50 24.30
C GLY A 206 10.97 24.48 25.44
N TRP A 207 12.12 24.09 26.02
CA TRP A 207 12.18 23.09 27.09
C TRP A 207 11.34 23.52 28.29
N LYS A 208 11.41 24.81 28.64
CA LYS A 208 10.65 25.43 29.74
C LYS A 208 9.14 25.47 29.49
N GLN A 209 8.69 25.23 28.26
CA GLN A 209 7.27 25.18 27.91
C GLN A 209 6.69 23.76 28.07
N LEU A 210 7.55 22.73 28.19
CA LEU A 210 7.12 21.39 28.56
C LEU A 210 6.64 21.38 30.02
N SER A 211 5.62 20.57 30.32
CA SER A 211 5.20 20.35 31.70
C SER A 211 6.29 19.64 32.49
N GLU A 212 6.25 19.74 33.82
CA GLU A 212 7.21 19.08 34.71
C GLU A 212 7.23 17.57 34.46
N GLU A 213 6.07 16.94 34.28
CA GLU A 213 5.96 15.51 33.98
C GLU A 213 6.58 15.14 32.63
N ALA A 214 6.47 16.01 31.62
CA ALA A 214 7.07 15.80 30.31
C ALA A 214 8.60 15.93 30.35
N GLN A 215 9.12 16.87 31.14
CA GLN A 215 10.56 17.02 31.37
C GLN A 215 11.12 15.80 32.12
N GLU A 216 10.42 15.33 33.16
CA GLU A 216 10.76 14.11 33.89
C GLU A 216 10.76 12.87 33.00
N LEU A 217 9.80 12.73 32.09
CA LEU A 217 9.74 11.62 31.14
C LEU A 217 10.94 11.61 30.19
N VAL A 218 11.35 12.78 29.69
CA VAL A 218 12.52 12.90 28.81
C VAL A 218 13.80 12.59 29.59
N LEU A 219 13.94 13.06 30.83
CA LEU A 219 15.06 12.72 31.71
C LEU A 219 15.12 11.21 31.97
N ALA A 220 14.00 10.58 32.29
CA ALA A 220 13.92 9.14 32.52
C ALA A 220 14.25 8.34 31.25
N SER A 221 13.87 8.83 30.06
CA SER A 221 14.23 8.21 28.78
C SER A 221 15.74 8.30 28.51
N TYR A 222 16.35 9.44 28.84
CA TYR A 222 17.81 9.62 28.80
C TYR A 222 18.54 8.65 29.73
N LEU A 223 18.13 8.57 31.01
CA LEU A 223 18.73 7.66 32.00
C LEU A 223 18.55 6.19 31.60
N TYR A 224 17.39 5.83 31.06
CA TYR A 224 17.17 4.48 30.55
C TYR A 224 18.14 4.13 29.43
N TYR A 225 18.44 5.06 28.52
CA TYR A 225 19.38 4.81 27.43
C TYR A 225 20.84 4.75 27.90
N GLN A 226 21.25 5.65 28.81
CA GLN A 226 22.64 5.70 29.31
C GLN A 226 22.96 4.58 30.29
N GLU A 227 22.08 4.34 31.25
CA GLU A 227 22.36 3.53 32.44
C GLU A 227 21.51 2.25 32.48
N GLY A 228 20.49 2.13 31.62
CA GLY A 228 19.55 1.00 31.64
C GLY A 228 18.51 1.10 32.76
N GLU A 229 18.41 2.25 33.43
CA GLU A 229 17.48 2.46 34.54
C GLU A 229 16.06 2.68 34.03
N PHE A 230 15.16 1.73 34.31
CA PHE A 230 13.78 1.83 33.86
C PHE A 230 13.04 2.97 34.60
N PRO A 231 12.23 3.80 33.90
CA PRO A 231 11.47 4.88 34.52
C PRO A 231 10.59 4.41 35.68
N SER A 232 10.36 5.29 36.65
CA SER A 232 9.50 5.00 37.80
C SER A 232 8.10 4.52 37.36
N PRO A 233 7.48 3.53 38.04
CA PRO A 233 6.11 3.09 37.77
C PRO A 233 5.05 4.20 37.88
N GLU A 234 5.35 5.29 38.58
CA GLU A 234 4.49 6.48 38.67
C GLU A 234 4.48 7.27 37.36
N LEU A 235 5.60 7.25 36.62
CA LEU A 235 5.79 7.94 35.35
C LEU A 235 5.42 7.04 34.16
N VAL A 236 5.78 5.75 34.23
CA VAL A 236 5.46 4.73 33.22
C VAL A 236 4.85 3.51 33.92
N PRO A 237 3.51 3.37 33.89
CA PRO A 237 2.84 2.25 34.52
C PRO A 237 3.33 0.90 33.98
N LEU A 238 3.81 0.03 34.87
CA LEU A 238 4.20 -1.35 34.54
C LEU A 238 2.98 -2.24 34.23
N THR A 239 1.79 -1.77 34.57
CA THR A 239 0.54 -2.44 34.26
C THR A 239 0.14 -2.11 32.83
N PRO A 240 0.05 -3.12 31.94
CA PRO A 240 -0.38 -2.87 30.57
C PRO A 240 -1.82 -2.32 30.57
N PRO A 241 -2.14 -1.38 29.67
CA PRO A 241 -3.45 -0.75 29.62
C PRO A 241 -4.56 -1.81 29.41
N PRO A 242 -5.79 -1.56 29.90
CA PRO A 242 -6.87 -2.55 29.90
C PRO A 242 -7.14 -3.19 28.53
N LEU A 243 -6.93 -2.43 27.44
CA LEU A 243 -7.07 -2.88 26.06
C LEU A 243 -6.14 -4.06 25.69
N VAL A 244 -4.99 -4.19 26.34
CA VAL A 244 -4.03 -5.28 26.11
C VAL A 244 -4.38 -6.52 26.94
N ARG A 245 -5.04 -6.35 28.09
CA ARG A 245 -5.40 -7.46 29.00
C ARG A 245 -6.48 -8.37 28.41
N ASN A 246 -7.36 -7.84 27.56
CA ASN A 246 -8.43 -8.62 26.93
C ASN A 246 -7.95 -9.55 25.80
N ALA A 247 -6.68 -9.49 25.41
CA ALA A 247 -6.09 -10.41 24.42
C ALA A 247 -5.64 -11.76 25.04
N GLN A 248 -5.58 -11.89 26.37
CA GLN A 248 -5.34 -13.17 27.02
C GLN A 248 -6.66 -13.90 27.27
N ASN A 249 -7.23 -14.48 26.21
CA ASN A 249 -8.16 -15.59 26.39
C ASN A 249 -7.39 -16.78 26.99
N PRO A 250 -7.85 -17.38 28.10
CA PRO A 250 -7.31 -18.64 28.62
C PRO A 250 -7.80 -19.78 27.73
N GLY A 251 -7.10 -20.01 26.63
CA GLY A 251 -7.45 -21.04 25.64
C GLY A 251 -6.22 -21.80 25.19
N GLY A 252 -5.62 -22.57 26.10
CA GLY A 252 -4.39 -23.32 25.84
C GLY A 252 -4.19 -24.49 26.78
N VAL A 253 -5.17 -25.39 26.88
CA VAL A 253 -4.93 -26.79 27.27
C VAL A 253 -5.47 -27.67 26.15
N LYS A 254 -4.54 -28.16 25.32
CA LYS A 254 -4.59 -29.49 24.72
C LYS A 254 -3.20 -30.09 24.84
#